data_AF-A0A351XJL0-F1
#
_entry.id   AF-A0A351XJL0-F1
#
_cell.length_a   1.000
_cell.length_b   1.000
_cell.length_c   1.000
_cell.angle_alpha   90.00
_cell.angle_beta   90.00
_cell.angle_gamma   90.00
#
_symmetry.space_group_name_H-M   'P 1'
#
loop_
_entity.id
_entity.type
_entity.pdbx_description
1 polymer ?
#
loop_
_entity_poly.entity_id
_entity_poly.type
_entity_poly.pdbx_seq_one_letter_code
_entity_poly.pdbx_strand_id
1 'polypeptide(L)'
;CHDMMGHIIEWYYNGIAGIIPEEPGFKKITICPYLPETIHEFNCSYTSVSGVIKVHVKEMEDSIILETEVPENVKSETNISNLS
;
A
#
# COMPACT_ATOMS: atom_id res chain seq x y z
N CYS A 1 -15.23 -22.45 0.39
CA CYS A 1 -14.02 -21.87 1.01
C CYS A 1 -14.27 -20.38 1.11
N HIS A 2 -13.93 -19.75 2.24
CA HIS A 2 -14.36 -18.39 2.54
C HIS A 2 -13.42 -17.41 1.83
N ASP A 3 -13.78 -16.97 0.61
CA ASP A 3 -13.11 -15.90 -0.13
C ASP A 3 -13.33 -14.55 0.55
N MET A 4 -12.76 -14.39 1.75
CA MET A 4 -12.75 -13.16 2.54
C MET A 4 -11.69 -12.18 1.99
N MET A 5 -11.49 -12.16 0.67
CA MET A 5 -10.58 -11.24 -0.01
C MET A 5 -11.35 -10.06 -0.64
N GLY A 6 -12.67 -9.95 -0.47
CA GLY A 6 -13.44 -8.79 -0.93
C GLY A 6 -13.41 -7.61 0.06
N HIS A 7 -13.58 -7.91 1.36
CA HIS A 7 -13.79 -6.89 2.39
C HIS A 7 -12.51 -6.17 2.86
N ILE A 8 -11.34 -6.82 2.75
CA ILE A 8 -10.05 -6.25 3.17
C ILE A 8 -9.52 -5.28 2.11
N ILE A 9 -9.85 -5.55 0.84
CA ILE A 9 -9.54 -4.71 -0.32
C ILE A 9 -10.20 -3.33 -0.15
N GLU A 10 -11.46 -3.26 0.27
CA GLU A 10 -12.19 -1.98 0.35
C GLU A 10 -11.57 -0.96 1.32
N TRP A 11 -11.05 -1.41 2.47
CA TRP A 11 -10.32 -0.54 3.40
C TRP A 11 -8.89 -0.22 2.94
N TYR A 12 -8.24 -1.10 2.19
CA TYR A 12 -6.90 -0.84 1.63
C TYR A 12 -6.91 0.14 0.44
N TYR A 13 -8.02 0.18 -0.30
CA TYR A 13 -8.26 1.16 -1.37
C TYR A 13 -8.61 2.55 -0.81
N ASN A 14 -9.27 2.62 0.35
CA ASN A 14 -9.66 3.90 0.98
C ASN A 14 -8.66 4.40 2.04
N GLY A 15 -7.90 3.51 2.65
CA GLY A 15 -7.13 3.78 3.86
C GLY A 15 -5.66 4.00 3.58
N ILE A 16 -5.31 5.19 3.08
CA ILE A 16 -3.98 5.84 3.23
C ILE A 16 -2.80 5.15 2.50
N ALA A 17 -2.71 3.82 2.43
CA ALA A 17 -1.66 3.07 1.73
C ALA A 17 -1.89 2.93 0.21
N GLY A 18 -3.15 2.99 -0.24
CA GLY A 18 -3.55 2.98 -1.65
C GLY A 18 -2.95 1.83 -2.47
N ILE A 19 -3.04 0.60 -1.97
CA ILE A 19 -2.53 -0.58 -2.69
C ILE A 19 -3.58 -1.09 -3.66
N ILE A 20 -3.30 -0.99 -4.95
CA ILE A 20 -4.18 -1.37 -6.06
C ILE A 20 -3.57 -2.58 -6.77
N PRO A 21 -4.15 -3.79 -6.65
CA PRO A 21 -3.77 -4.91 -7.50
C PRO A 21 -4.15 -4.68 -8.97
N GLU A 22 -3.17 -4.70 -9.86
CA GLU A 22 -3.37 -4.60 -11.31
C GLU A 22 -3.56 -5.98 -11.97
N GLU A 23 -2.98 -7.02 -11.37
CA GLU A 23 -3.06 -8.40 -11.87
C GLU A 23 -3.60 -9.38 -10.83
N PRO A 24 -4.34 -10.43 -11.25
CA PRO A 24 -4.83 -11.46 -10.35
C PRO A 24 -3.68 -12.20 -9.67
N GLY A 25 -3.86 -12.48 -8.38
CA GLY A 25 -2.83 -13.09 -7.54
C GLY A 25 -1.75 -12.10 -7.06
N PHE A 26 -2.01 -10.78 -7.14
CA PHE A 26 -1.05 -9.76 -6.70
C PHE A 26 0.31 -9.87 -7.41
N LYS A 27 0.33 -10.30 -8.69
CA LYS A 27 1.56 -10.36 -9.49
C LYS A 27 2.09 -8.97 -9.83
N LYS A 28 1.17 -8.02 -10.01
CA LYS A 28 1.45 -6.60 -10.18
C LYS A 28 0.53 -5.80 -9.28
N ILE A 29 1.12 -4.87 -8.55
CA ILE A 29 0.45 -3.94 -7.65
C ILE A 29 0.96 -2.52 -7.92
N THR A 30 0.08 -1.56 -7.71
CA THR A 30 0.42 -0.14 -7.67
C THR A 30 0.17 0.36 -6.27
N ILE A 31 1.15 1.06 -5.69
CA ILE A 31 1.11 1.61 -4.33
C ILE A 31 1.02 3.13 -4.48
N CYS A 32 -0.15 3.66 -4.16
CA CYS A 32 -0.49 5.08 -4.21
C CYS A 32 -0.74 5.59 -2.78
N PRO A 33 0.30 5.78 -1.97
CA PRO A 33 0.11 6.29 -0.62
C PRO A 33 -0.50 7.69 -0.69
N TYR A 34 -1.53 7.92 0.12
CA TYR A 34 -2.17 9.20 0.30
C TYR A 34 -2.07 9.58 1.76
N LEU A 35 -1.28 10.60 2.07
CA LEU A 35 -1.13 11.08 3.44
C LEU A 35 -2.01 12.33 3.62
N PRO A 36 -3.12 12.24 4.39
CA PRO A 36 -3.91 13.43 4.70
C PRO A 36 -3.20 14.29 5.75
N GLU A 37 -3.44 15.61 5.73
CA GLU A 37 -2.88 16.58 6.69
C GLU A 37 -3.16 16.26 8.17
N THR A 38 -4.12 15.37 8.45
CA THR A 38 -4.49 14.93 9.80
C THR A 38 -3.69 13.72 10.30
N ILE A 39 -2.89 13.09 9.43
CA ILE A 39 -2.11 11.87 9.73
C ILE A 39 -0.65 12.12 9.35
N HIS A 40 0.24 12.11 10.34
CA HIS A 40 1.68 12.32 10.11
C HIS A 40 2.46 11.00 9.90
N GLU A 41 1.95 9.86 10.36
CA GLU A 41 2.57 8.56 10.08
C GLU A 41 1.52 7.47 9.99
N PHE A 42 1.77 6.47 9.13
CA PHE A 42 1.00 5.25 9.12
C PHE A 42 1.82 4.07 8.65
N ASN A 43 1.51 2.91 9.22
CA ASN A 43 2.08 1.63 8.87
C ASN A 43 0.98 0.67 8.39
N CYS A 44 1.23 0.02 7.26
CA CYS A 44 0.31 -0.87 6.61
C CYS A 44 1.04 -2.17 6.29
N SER A 45 0.41 -3.32 6.55
CA SER A 45 0.98 -4.64 6.29
C SER A 45 -0.10 -5.56 5.74
N TYR A 46 0.04 -5.90 4.47
CA TYR A 46 -0.89 -6.71 3.72
C TYR A 46 -0.29 -8.09 3.47
N THR A 47 -1.04 -9.15 3.79
CA THR A 47 -0.59 -10.51 3.50
C THR A 47 -1.31 -11.02 2.25
N SER A 48 -0.59 -11.03 1.12
CA SER A 48 -1.08 -11.56 -0.15
C SER A 48 -0.76 -13.05 -0.29
N VAL A 49 -1.40 -13.69 -1.27
CA VAL A 49 -1.01 -15.01 -1.78
C VAL A 49 0.42 -15.06 -2.31
N SER A 50 0.94 -13.93 -2.79
CA SER A 50 2.28 -13.80 -3.35
C SER A 50 3.34 -13.38 -2.31
N GLY A 51 2.95 -13.18 -1.04
CA GLY A 51 3.84 -12.75 0.04
C GLY A 51 3.31 -11.54 0.82
N VAL A 52 4.08 -11.09 1.80
CA VAL A 52 3.72 -9.95 2.64
C VAL A 52 4.18 -8.66 1.98
N ILE A 53 3.26 -7.72 1.81
CA ILE A 53 3.53 -6.37 1.32
C ILE A 53 3.40 -5.41 2.50
N LYS A 54 4.44 -4.64 2.79
CA LYS A 54 4.38 -3.59 3.82
C LYS A 54 4.55 -2.23 3.18
N VAL A 55 3.80 -1.26 3.67
CA VAL A 55 3.87 0.13 3.26
C VAL A 55 3.91 0.96 4.52
N HIS A 56 4.95 1.75 4.68
CA HIS A 56 5.12 2.64 5.82
C HIS A 56 5.41 4.02 5.28
N VAL A 57 4.64 5.00 5.72
CA VAL A 57 4.83 6.40 5.36
C VAL A 57 4.93 7.22 6.61
N LYS A 58 5.90 8.12 6.61
CA LYS A 58 6.13 9.04 7.71
C LYS A 58 6.44 10.42 7.17
N GLU A 59 5.58 11.37 7.50
CA GLU A 59 5.85 12.78 7.32
C GLU A 59 6.77 13.28 8.42
N MET A 60 7.80 13.99 7.98
CA MET A 60 8.73 14.73 8.79
C MET A 60 8.52 16.22 8.47
N GLU A 61 9.03 17.11 9.32
CA GLU A 61 8.84 18.56 9.20
C GLU A 61 9.20 19.16 7.82
N ASP A 62 10.09 18.53 7.06
CA ASP A 62 10.55 19.01 5.74
C ASP A 62 10.48 17.94 4.63
N SER A 63 10.05 16.71 4.93
CA SER A 63 10.12 15.61 3.96
C SER A 63 9.20 14.44 4.32
N ILE A 64 8.77 13.67 3.32
CA ILE A 64 7.98 12.46 3.52
C ILE A 64 8.86 11.24 3.21
N ILE A 65 8.94 10.31 4.16
CA ILE A 65 9.63 9.02 4.00
C ILE A 65 8.59 7.96 3.63
N LEU A 66 8.84 7.24 2.53
CA LEU A 66 8.04 6.11 2.09
C LEU A 66 8.91 4.86 2.04
N GLU A 67 8.54 3.86 2.83
CA GLU A 67 9.17 2.54 2.86
C GLU A 67 8.16 1.50 2.37
N THR A 68 8.52 0.77 1.32
CA THR A 68 7.70 -0.32 0.78
C THR A 68 8.50 -1.61 0.76
N GLU A 69 7.99 -2.65 1.41
CA GLU A 69 8.54 -3.99 1.37
C GLU A 69 7.62 -4.87 0.52
N VAL A 70 8.13 -5.33 -0.61
CA VAL A 70 7.37 -6.14 -1.57
C VAL A 70 8.22 -7.36 -1.92
N PRO A 71 7.65 -8.56 -1.94
CA PRO A 71 8.39 -9.76 -2.29
C PRO A 71 8.86 -9.71 -3.74
N GLU A 72 10.05 -10.26 -4.03
CA GLU A 72 10.72 -10.15 -5.34
C GLU A 72 9.89 -10.72 -6.52
N ASN A 73 8.96 -11.63 -6.24
CA ASN A 73 8.05 -12.21 -7.21
C ASN A 73 6.83 -11.34 -7.54
N VAL A 74 6.72 -10.13 -6.97
CA VAL A 74 5.64 -9.18 -7.20
C VAL A 74 6.20 -7.89 -7.79
N LYS A 75 5.59 -7.44 -8.88
CA LYS A 75 5.89 -6.13 -9.45
C LYS A 75 5.13 -5.06 -8.66
N SER A 76 5.86 -4.17 -7.99
CA SER A 76 5.28 -2.98 -7.36
C SER A 76 5.64 -1.72 -8.13
N GLU A 77 4.65 -0.88 -8.38
CA GLU A 77 4.82 0.46 -8.91
C GLU A 77 4.41 1.48 -7.86
N THR A 78 5.28 2.42 -7.53
CA THR A 78 5.04 3.38 -6.45
C THR A 78 4.73 4.76 -7.02
N ASN A 79 3.55 5.30 -6.71
CA ASN A 79 3.13 6.63 -7.17
C ASN A 79 3.03 7.60 -5.99
N ILE A 80 4.02 8.49 -5.87
CA ILE A 80 4.10 9.50 -4.81
C ILE A 80 3.50 10.85 -5.22
N SER A 81 2.82 10.94 -6.36
CA SER A 81 2.27 12.22 -6.84
C SER A 81 1.18 12.80 -5.94
N ASN A 82 0.65 11.99 -5.03
CA ASN A 82 -0.36 12.39 -4.03
C ASN A 82 0.24 12.76 -2.66
N LEU A 83 1.56 12.71 -2.53
CA LEU A 83 2.29 13.18 -1.35
C LEU A 83 2.82 14.59 -1.69
N SER A 84 2.16 15.64 -1.17
CA SER A 84 2.44 17.04 -1.52
C SER A 84 2.43 17.94 -0.29
#